data_AF-A0A4V4HRG9-F1
#
_entry.id   AF-A0A4V4HRG9-F1
#
_cell.length_a   1.000
_cell.length_b   1.000
_cell.length_c   1.000
_cell.angle_alpha   90.00
_cell.angle_beta   90.00
_cell.angle_gamma   90.00
#
_symmetry.space_group_name_H-M   'P 1'
#
loop_
_entity.id
_entity.type
_entity.pdbx_description
1 polymer ?
#
loop_
_entity_poly.entity_id
_entity_poly.type
_entity_poly.pdbx_seq_one_letter_code
_entity_poly.pdbx_strand_id
1 'polypeptide(L)'
;MGSRSRSGSPEGGGPAAKVLKDVADSFSPLSPKQRGKGDQGDGQGGQGGNQDDAIRRYTTGSEALNRYLRTTDKSKYSKADREKFDKEAADVSAALEKYPPVPGKSWRGAPAGDWLDKTKKDGLFSDPAFMSTSTSEGAASRFKSIATGAFSGNKSDGVMISIDGKNGRDISGGSSLAHQKEVLFDQGTLFKVKDKRKEDDTTYLDLEELT
;
A
#
# COMPACT_ATOMS: atom_id res chain seq x y z
N MET A 1 -20.28 -43.83 -37.99
CA MET A 1 -20.34 -42.38 -38.29
C MET A 1 -20.04 -41.63 -37.01
N GLY A 2 -18.94 -40.88 -36.97
CA GLY A 2 -18.35 -40.34 -35.75
C GLY A 2 -19.05 -39.08 -35.23
N SER A 3 -19.35 -39.08 -33.93
CA SER A 3 -19.91 -37.94 -33.20
C SER A 3 -18.81 -36.93 -32.91
N ARG A 4 -18.96 -35.70 -33.45
CA ARG A 4 -18.06 -34.57 -33.21
C ARG A 4 -18.30 -34.01 -31.80
N SER A 5 -17.29 -34.10 -30.94
CA SER A 5 -17.22 -33.31 -29.70
C SER A 5 -16.85 -31.87 -30.05
N ARG A 6 -17.68 -30.90 -29.67
CA ARG A 6 -17.33 -29.47 -29.66
C ARG A 6 -17.00 -29.07 -28.23
N SER A 7 -15.72 -28.87 -27.95
CA SER A 7 -15.22 -28.18 -26.76
C SER A 7 -15.49 -26.68 -26.91
N GLY A 8 -16.50 -26.17 -26.20
CA GLY A 8 -16.68 -24.74 -26.01
C GLY A 8 -15.83 -24.27 -24.85
N SER A 9 -14.77 -23.52 -25.15
CA SER A 9 -14.03 -22.72 -24.17
C SER A 9 -14.91 -21.54 -23.73
N PRO A 10 -15.13 -21.29 -22.43
CA PRO A 10 -15.72 -20.04 -22.00
C PRO A 10 -14.63 -18.97 -21.95
N GLU A 11 -14.50 -18.21 -23.04
CA GLU A 11 -13.97 -16.85 -22.97
C GLU A 11 -14.99 -15.99 -22.22
N GLY A 12 -14.70 -15.67 -20.97
CA GLY A 12 -15.59 -14.92 -20.10
C GLY A 12 -14.85 -14.41 -18.88
N GLY A 13 -13.87 -13.54 -19.08
CA GLY A 13 -13.23 -12.78 -18.01
C GLY A 13 -14.27 -11.88 -17.34
N GLY A 14 -14.88 -12.37 -16.26
CA GLY A 14 -15.88 -11.62 -15.49
C GLY A 14 -15.30 -10.35 -14.85
N PRO A 15 -16.15 -9.50 -14.24
CA PRO A 15 -15.74 -8.25 -13.61
C PRO A 15 -14.64 -8.42 -12.55
N ALA A 16 -14.56 -9.59 -11.92
CA ALA A 16 -13.48 -9.95 -11.00
C ALA A 16 -12.10 -10.05 -11.68
N ALA A 17 -12.03 -10.53 -12.92
CA ALA A 17 -10.77 -10.64 -13.67
C ALA A 17 -10.24 -9.25 -14.10
N LYS A 18 -11.15 -8.31 -14.38
CA LYS A 18 -10.79 -6.92 -14.70
C LYS A 18 -10.26 -6.18 -13.47
N VAL A 19 -10.92 -6.32 -12.31
CA VAL A 19 -10.43 -5.77 -11.04
C VAL A 19 -9.09 -6.38 -10.63
N LEU A 20 -8.90 -7.69 -10.82
CA LEU A 20 -7.63 -8.37 -10.56
C LEU A 20 -6.50 -7.88 -11.49
N LYS A 21 -6.82 -7.58 -12.74
CA LYS A 21 -5.87 -7.01 -13.70
C LYS A 21 -5.52 -5.56 -13.36
N ASP A 22 -6.51 -4.73 -13.03
CA ASP A 22 -6.27 -3.32 -12.67
C ASP A 22 -5.45 -3.21 -11.36
N VAL A 23 -5.64 -4.13 -10.42
CA VAL A 23 -4.82 -4.27 -9.21
C VAL A 23 -3.46 -4.93 -9.47
N ALA A 24 -3.30 -5.81 -10.45
CA ALA A 24 -1.99 -6.38 -10.79
C ALA A 24 -1.13 -5.42 -11.62
N ASP A 25 -1.75 -4.67 -12.53
CA ASP A 25 -1.08 -3.71 -13.43
C ASP A 25 -0.66 -2.43 -12.67
N SER A 26 -1.40 -2.05 -11.63
CA SER A 26 -1.00 -0.96 -10.72
C SER A 26 0.18 -1.34 -9.79
N PHE A 27 0.57 -2.62 -9.75
CA PHE A 27 1.58 -3.17 -8.83
C PHE A 27 2.69 -3.96 -9.54
N SER A 28 2.70 -3.96 -10.87
CA SER A 28 3.80 -4.54 -11.64
C SER A 28 4.96 -3.53 -11.73
N PRO A 29 6.20 -3.87 -11.34
CA PRO A 29 7.31 -2.94 -11.44
C PRO A 29 7.53 -2.57 -12.90
N LEU A 30 7.62 -1.26 -13.19
CA LEU A 30 8.02 -0.79 -14.50
C LEU A 30 9.38 -1.42 -14.88
N SER A 31 9.39 -2.11 -16.02
CA SER A 31 10.62 -2.69 -16.56
C SER A 31 11.66 -1.58 -16.80
N PRO A 32 12.97 -1.87 -16.74
CA PRO A 32 14.02 -0.87 -17.02
C PRO A 32 13.85 -0.16 -18.38
N LYS A 33 13.21 -0.80 -19.37
CA LYS A 33 12.90 -0.21 -20.68
C LYS A 33 11.75 0.82 -20.64
N GLN A 34 10.89 0.77 -19.63
CA GLN A 34 9.81 1.75 -19.42
C GLN A 34 10.29 2.98 -18.62
N ARG A 35 11.50 2.96 -18.04
CA ARG A 35 12.10 4.11 -17.32
C ARG A 35 12.68 5.19 -18.25
N GLY A 36 12.82 4.90 -19.55
CA GLY A 36 13.53 5.76 -20.51
C GLY A 36 12.65 6.45 -21.56
N LYS A 37 11.35 6.17 -21.63
CA LYS A 37 10.41 6.94 -22.47
C LYS A 37 9.66 7.91 -21.59
N GLY A 38 10.29 9.08 -21.37
CA GLY A 38 9.61 10.25 -20.85
C GLY A 38 8.47 10.62 -21.79
N ASP A 39 7.28 10.68 -21.22
CA ASP A 39 6.14 11.35 -21.82
C ASP A 39 6.49 12.84 -21.88
N GLN A 40 6.70 13.35 -23.09
CA GLN A 40 6.75 14.79 -23.35
C GLN A 40 5.30 15.28 -23.28
N GLY A 41 4.86 15.60 -22.05
CA GLY A 41 3.65 16.36 -21.80
C GLY A 41 4.02 17.81 -21.54
N ASP A 42 3.61 18.67 -22.47
CA ASP A 42 3.86 20.12 -22.51
C ASP A 42 3.54 20.84 -21.20
N GLY A 43 4.34 21.88 -20.93
CA GLY A 43 4.20 22.70 -19.75
C GLY A 43 2.89 23.50 -19.70
N GLN A 44 2.31 23.54 -18.51
CA GLN A 44 1.56 24.70 -18.04
C GLN A 44 1.75 24.82 -16.52
N GLY A 45 2.24 25.98 -16.10
CA GLY A 45 2.31 26.37 -14.70
C GLY A 45 0.92 26.47 -14.11
N GLY A 46 0.77 25.95 -12.89
CA GLY A 46 -0.45 26.03 -12.10
C GLY A 46 -0.12 26.03 -10.62
N GLN A 47 -0.27 27.19 -10.00
CA GLN A 47 -0.24 27.42 -8.56
C GLN A 47 -1.28 26.55 -7.85
N GLY A 48 -0.92 26.01 -6.68
CA GLY A 48 -1.85 25.45 -5.70
C GLY A 48 -2.47 24.10 -6.08
N GLY A 49 -1.74 23.00 -5.86
CA GLY A 49 -2.33 21.66 -5.95
C GLY A 49 -3.47 21.53 -4.93
N ASN A 50 -4.65 21.16 -5.38
CA ASN A 50 -5.80 20.94 -4.53
C ASN A 50 -5.46 19.79 -3.56
N GLN A 51 -5.85 19.85 -2.29
CA GLN A 51 -5.40 18.88 -1.29
C GLN A 51 -5.91 17.46 -1.56
N ASP A 52 -7.08 17.34 -2.18
CA ASP A 52 -7.59 16.08 -2.72
C ASP A 52 -6.65 15.48 -3.77
N ASP A 53 -5.86 16.32 -4.48
CA ASP A 53 -4.85 15.84 -5.41
C ASP A 53 -3.67 15.19 -4.66
N ALA A 54 -3.35 15.59 -3.44
CA ALA A 54 -2.24 14.99 -2.68
C ALA A 54 -2.56 13.56 -2.25
N ILE A 55 -3.75 13.32 -1.67
CA ILE A 55 -4.21 11.97 -1.34
C ILE A 55 -4.35 11.12 -2.59
N ARG A 56 -4.92 11.67 -3.67
CA ARG A 56 -5.03 10.95 -4.95
C ARG A 56 -3.66 10.58 -5.52
N ARG A 57 -2.70 11.51 -5.55
CA ARG A 57 -1.31 11.25 -5.99
C ARG A 57 -0.67 10.17 -5.13
N TYR A 58 -0.83 10.23 -3.81
CA TYR A 58 -0.33 9.21 -2.90
C TYR A 58 -0.89 7.83 -3.25
N THR A 59 -2.21 7.69 -3.44
CA THR A 59 -2.81 6.38 -3.71
C THR A 59 -2.28 5.74 -5.00
N THR A 60 -1.92 6.54 -6.00
CA THR A 60 -1.30 6.07 -7.25
C THR A 60 0.22 5.92 -7.22
N GLY A 61 0.91 6.65 -6.33
CA GLY A 61 2.37 6.77 -6.28
C GLY A 61 3.02 6.26 -4.99
N SER A 62 2.22 5.66 -4.10
CA SER A 62 2.60 5.33 -2.72
C SER A 62 3.86 4.47 -2.63
N GLU A 63 4.11 3.59 -3.60
CA GLU A 63 5.28 2.72 -3.58
C GLU A 63 6.60 3.50 -3.63
N ALA A 64 6.71 4.47 -4.54
CA ALA A 64 7.94 5.24 -4.72
C ALA A 64 8.21 6.13 -3.50
N LEU A 65 7.17 6.82 -3.01
CA LEU A 65 7.26 7.68 -1.82
C LEU A 65 7.59 6.84 -0.58
N ASN A 66 6.86 5.76 -0.32
CA ASN A 66 7.08 4.95 0.88
C ASN A 66 8.44 4.23 0.84
N ARG A 67 8.97 3.88 -0.34
CA ARG A 67 10.34 3.38 -0.48
C ARG A 67 11.37 4.44 -0.13
N TYR A 68 11.18 5.67 -0.61
CA TYR A 68 12.04 6.80 -0.25
C TYR A 68 12.00 7.08 1.26
N LEU A 69 10.83 7.05 1.89
CA LEU A 69 10.69 7.29 3.33
C LEU A 69 11.33 6.19 4.19
N ARG A 70 11.31 4.93 3.73
CA ARG A 70 11.93 3.79 4.44
C ARG A 70 13.43 3.63 4.21
N THR A 71 14.03 4.32 3.24
CA THR A 71 15.48 4.16 2.98
C THR A 71 16.32 4.86 4.03
N THR A 72 17.35 4.18 4.53
CA THR A 72 18.39 4.81 5.37
C THR A 72 19.40 5.59 4.54
N ASP A 73 19.55 5.22 3.26
CA ASP A 73 20.48 5.86 2.34
C ASP A 73 19.75 6.72 1.32
N LYS A 74 19.48 7.97 1.72
CA LYS A 74 18.88 8.99 0.84
C LYS A 74 19.88 9.53 -0.20
N SER A 75 21.17 9.21 -0.11
CA SER A 75 22.18 9.69 -1.07
C SER A 75 22.00 9.07 -2.47
N LYS A 76 21.34 7.91 -2.54
CA LYS A 76 20.93 7.24 -3.79
C LYS A 76 19.93 8.03 -4.63
N TYR A 77 19.27 9.03 -4.05
CA TYR A 77 18.31 9.89 -4.73
C TYR A 77 18.97 11.21 -5.11
N SER A 78 18.62 11.75 -6.28
CA SER A 78 19.08 13.08 -6.68
C SER A 78 18.56 14.14 -5.70
N LYS A 79 19.21 15.31 -5.63
CA LYS A 79 18.73 16.42 -4.79
C LYS A 79 17.28 16.80 -5.13
N ALA A 80 16.97 16.88 -6.42
CA ALA A 80 15.62 17.22 -6.89
C ALA A 80 14.58 16.15 -6.49
N ASP A 81 14.92 14.86 -6.57
CA ASP A 81 14.01 13.80 -6.14
C ASP A 81 13.76 13.83 -4.63
N ARG A 82 14.80 14.10 -3.83
CA ARG A 82 14.64 14.25 -2.38
C ARG A 82 13.69 15.39 -2.03
N GLU A 83 13.92 16.57 -2.61
CA GLU A 83 13.05 17.74 -2.41
C GLU A 83 11.61 17.45 -2.85
N LYS A 84 11.44 16.76 -3.98
CA LYS A 84 10.12 16.33 -4.46
C LYS A 84 9.43 15.39 -3.46
N PHE A 85 10.08 14.32 -3.03
CA PHE A 85 9.47 13.34 -2.14
C PHE A 85 9.26 13.89 -0.72
N ASP A 86 10.16 14.71 -0.21
CA ASP A 86 9.99 15.39 1.08
C ASP A 86 8.78 16.34 1.03
N LYS A 87 8.63 17.09 -0.07
CA LYS A 87 7.45 17.93 -0.30
C LYS A 87 6.18 17.10 -0.43
N GLU A 88 6.22 16.00 -1.19
CA GLU A 88 5.06 15.12 -1.36
C GLU A 88 4.62 14.51 -0.04
N ALA A 89 5.55 14.06 0.81
CA ALA A 89 5.24 13.57 2.15
C ALA A 89 4.56 14.65 3.01
N ALA A 90 5.10 15.89 3.03
CA ALA A 90 4.50 16.99 3.77
C ALA A 90 3.09 17.35 3.26
N ASP A 91 2.90 17.38 1.94
CA ASP A 91 1.61 17.67 1.33
C ASP A 91 0.58 16.58 1.66
N VAL A 92 0.99 15.31 1.72
CA VAL A 92 0.11 14.19 2.11
C VAL A 92 -0.26 14.26 3.59
N SER A 93 0.70 14.48 4.50
CA SER A 93 0.39 14.64 5.94
C SER A 93 -0.58 15.82 6.17
N ALA A 94 -0.33 16.96 5.54
CA ALA A 94 -1.21 18.13 5.64
C ALA A 94 -2.61 17.91 5.04
N ALA A 95 -2.72 17.12 3.97
CA ALA A 95 -4.02 16.73 3.41
C ALA A 95 -4.74 15.76 4.34
N LEU A 96 -4.02 14.78 4.89
CA LEU A 96 -4.53 13.77 5.82
C LEU A 96 -5.17 14.45 7.05
N GLU A 97 -4.53 15.48 7.62
CA GLU A 97 -5.04 16.24 8.77
C GLU A 97 -6.47 16.79 8.63
N LYS A 98 -6.99 16.91 7.40
CA LYS A 98 -8.33 17.44 7.10
C LYS A 98 -9.43 16.39 7.12
N TYR A 99 -9.08 15.12 6.99
CA TYR A 99 -10.04 14.02 7.06
C TYR A 99 -10.38 13.75 8.53
N PRO A 100 -11.62 13.42 8.90
CA PRO A 100 -11.91 13.04 10.28
C PRO A 100 -11.14 11.75 10.64
N PRO A 101 -10.63 11.63 11.88
CA PRO A 101 -10.10 10.35 12.36
C PRO A 101 -11.21 9.30 12.41
N VAL A 102 -10.84 8.05 12.16
CA VAL A 102 -11.73 6.89 12.20
C VAL A 102 -11.13 5.86 13.17
N PRO A 103 -11.39 6.01 14.48
CA PRO A 103 -10.95 5.04 15.47
C PRO A 103 -11.56 3.66 15.20
N GLY A 104 -10.81 2.62 15.58
CA GLY A 104 -11.25 1.24 15.48
C GLY A 104 -10.20 0.35 14.83
N LYS A 105 -10.65 -0.85 14.47
CA LYS A 105 -9.77 -1.90 13.98
C LYS A 105 -9.56 -1.81 12.47
N SER A 106 -8.31 -1.86 12.03
CA SER A 106 -7.94 -1.99 10.63
C SER A 106 -6.84 -3.04 10.43
N TRP A 107 -6.64 -3.45 9.18
CA TRP A 107 -5.73 -4.54 8.80
C TRP A 107 -4.82 -4.14 7.65
N ARG A 108 -3.60 -4.67 7.64
CA ARG A 108 -2.65 -4.53 6.53
C ARG A 108 -1.98 -5.88 6.25
N GLY A 109 -2.06 -6.29 4.99
CA GLY A 109 -1.25 -7.37 4.45
C GLY A 109 0.02 -6.80 3.81
N ALA A 110 1.17 -7.39 4.12
CA ALA A 110 2.45 -6.99 3.55
C ALA A 110 3.39 -8.20 3.41
N PRO A 111 4.44 -8.12 2.59
CA PRO A 111 5.48 -9.15 2.60
C PRO A 111 6.22 -9.09 3.93
N ALA A 112 6.67 -10.25 4.43
CA ALA A 112 7.58 -10.28 5.56
C ALA A 112 8.92 -9.63 5.19
N GLY A 113 9.61 -9.07 6.18
CA GLY A 113 10.95 -8.54 5.99
C GLY A 113 11.72 -8.46 7.31
N ASP A 114 13.01 -8.17 7.22
CA ASP A 114 13.97 -8.17 8.35
C ASP A 114 13.57 -7.26 9.52
N TRP A 115 12.70 -6.28 9.27
CA TRP A 115 12.14 -5.42 10.31
C TRP A 115 11.30 -6.20 11.33
N LEU A 116 10.67 -7.31 10.92
CA LEU A 116 9.87 -8.14 11.83
C LEU A 116 10.72 -8.69 12.96
N ASP A 117 11.96 -9.10 12.70
CA ASP A 117 12.85 -9.65 13.74
C ASP A 117 13.21 -8.63 14.82
N LYS A 118 13.18 -7.34 14.45
CA LYS A 118 13.40 -6.22 15.37
C LYS A 118 12.14 -5.87 16.15
N THR A 119 10.97 -6.17 15.61
CA THR A 119 9.68 -5.98 16.27
C THR A 119 9.46 -7.05 17.35
N LYS A 120 9.41 -6.60 18.60
CA LYS A 120 9.22 -7.44 19.78
C LYS A 120 7.83 -7.23 20.38
N LYS A 121 7.26 -8.29 20.96
CA LYS A 121 6.07 -8.18 21.82
C LYS A 121 6.33 -7.19 22.95
N ASP A 122 5.33 -6.39 23.29
CA ASP A 122 5.38 -5.28 24.24
C ASP A 122 6.35 -4.14 23.87
N GLY A 123 7.00 -4.24 22.70
CA GLY A 123 7.84 -3.19 22.14
C GLY A 123 7.04 -2.11 21.42
N LEU A 124 7.78 -1.16 20.86
CA LEU A 124 7.25 -0.13 19.98
C LEU A 124 7.51 -0.50 18.52
N PHE A 125 6.55 -0.15 17.67
CA PHE A 125 6.66 -0.25 16.23
C PHE A 125 6.29 1.09 15.61
N SER A 126 7.04 1.50 14.59
CA SER A 126 6.76 2.66 13.78
C SER A 126 7.30 2.43 12.38
N ASP A 127 6.53 2.80 11.38
CA ASP A 127 6.98 2.82 10.00
C ASP A 127 7.40 4.25 9.65
N PRO A 128 8.63 4.49 9.15
CA PRO A 128 9.04 5.80 8.66
C PRO A 128 8.19 6.31 7.50
N ALA A 129 7.47 5.43 6.81
CA ALA A 129 6.51 5.78 5.77
C ALA A 129 5.07 5.78 6.29
N PHE A 130 4.13 6.21 5.44
CA PHE A 130 2.71 6.10 5.72
C PHE A 130 2.26 4.64 5.85
N MET A 131 1.34 4.39 6.78
CA MET A 131 0.77 3.07 7.02
C MET A 131 -0.62 2.97 6.42
N SER A 132 -0.71 2.43 5.20
CA SER A 132 -1.99 2.16 4.54
C SER A 132 -2.59 0.85 5.06
N THR A 133 -3.82 0.92 5.54
CA THR A 133 -4.58 -0.20 6.10
C THR A 133 -5.98 -0.22 5.50
N SER A 134 -6.74 -1.28 5.76
CA SER A 134 -8.14 -1.41 5.35
C SER A 134 -9.00 -1.78 6.55
N THR A 135 -10.23 -1.28 6.63
CA THR A 135 -11.22 -1.81 7.61
C THR A 135 -11.79 -3.17 7.18
N SER A 136 -11.26 -3.79 6.12
CA SER A 136 -11.64 -5.12 5.63
C SER A 136 -10.45 -6.06 5.71
N GLU A 137 -10.48 -6.98 6.65
CA GLU A 137 -9.46 -8.04 6.77
C GLU A 137 -9.32 -8.84 5.47
N GLY A 138 -10.43 -9.11 4.78
CA GLY A 138 -10.41 -9.79 3.48
C GLY A 138 -9.66 -9.01 2.39
N ALA A 139 -9.74 -7.67 2.39
CA ALA A 139 -8.97 -6.84 1.47
C ALA A 139 -7.46 -6.88 1.84
N ALA A 140 -7.13 -6.76 3.12
CA ALA A 140 -5.76 -6.87 3.60
C ALA A 140 -5.14 -8.25 3.28
N SER A 141 -5.90 -9.33 3.43
CA SER A 141 -5.46 -10.68 3.10
C SER A 141 -5.17 -10.87 1.61
N ARG A 142 -5.99 -10.27 0.74
CA ARG A 142 -5.72 -10.25 -0.71
C ARG A 142 -4.44 -9.49 -1.02
N PHE A 143 -4.20 -8.35 -0.36
CA PHE A 143 -2.94 -7.61 -0.52
C PHE A 143 -1.72 -8.42 -0.10
N LYS A 144 -1.78 -9.13 1.04
CA LYS A 144 -0.73 -10.06 1.45
C LYS A 144 -0.46 -11.08 0.35
N SER A 145 -1.49 -11.77 -0.14
CA SER A 145 -1.37 -12.81 -1.16
C SER A 145 -0.75 -12.30 -2.46
N ILE A 146 -1.10 -11.08 -2.89
CA ILE A 146 -0.48 -10.46 -4.07
C ILE A 146 1.00 -10.16 -3.78
N ALA A 147 1.29 -9.52 -2.65
CA ALA A 147 2.63 -9.08 -2.30
C ALA A 147 3.61 -10.24 -2.00
N THR A 148 3.11 -11.39 -1.56
CA THR A 148 3.91 -12.60 -1.31
C THR A 148 3.94 -13.55 -2.50
N GLY A 149 3.43 -13.11 -3.66
CA GLY A 149 3.46 -13.91 -4.88
C GLY A 149 2.65 -15.20 -4.77
N ALA A 150 1.55 -15.24 -4.01
CA ALA A 150 0.73 -16.44 -3.83
C ALA A 150 0.12 -16.99 -5.13
N PHE A 151 0.04 -16.15 -6.16
CA PHE A 151 -0.40 -16.52 -7.52
C PHE A 151 0.78 -16.81 -8.47
N SER A 152 2.01 -16.76 -7.96
CA SER A 152 3.24 -17.05 -8.68
C SER A 152 3.94 -18.27 -8.05
N GLY A 153 4.80 -18.96 -8.81
CA GLY A 153 5.61 -20.06 -8.26
C GLY A 153 6.63 -19.65 -7.20
N ASN A 154 6.80 -18.34 -6.95
CA ASN A 154 7.78 -17.77 -6.04
C ASN A 154 7.09 -17.20 -4.79
N LYS A 155 6.53 -18.09 -3.98
CA LYS A 155 5.84 -17.72 -2.74
C LYS A 155 6.85 -17.31 -1.66
N SER A 156 6.59 -16.21 -0.96
CA SER A 156 7.36 -15.77 0.21
C SER A 156 6.48 -15.70 1.47
N ASP A 157 7.14 -15.60 2.64
CA ASP A 157 6.45 -15.37 3.91
C ASP A 157 5.78 -13.99 3.92
N GLY A 158 4.62 -13.91 4.56
CA GLY A 158 3.82 -12.70 4.70
C GLY A 158 3.67 -12.24 6.14
N VAL A 159 3.19 -11.00 6.29
CA VAL A 159 2.69 -10.49 7.56
C VAL A 159 1.24 -10.05 7.41
N MET A 160 0.44 -10.38 8.41
CA MET A 160 -0.87 -9.79 8.63
C MET A 160 -0.79 -8.91 9.88
N ILE A 161 -0.95 -7.60 9.68
CA ILE A 161 -0.94 -6.61 10.75
C ILE A 161 -2.40 -6.27 11.08
N SER A 162 -2.77 -6.33 12.36
CA SER A 162 -4.02 -5.76 12.85
C SER A 162 -3.71 -4.58 13.77
N ILE A 163 -4.45 -3.48 13.61
CA ILE A 163 -4.21 -2.23 14.33
C ILE A 163 -5.50 -1.82 15.02
N ASP A 164 -5.46 -1.68 16.34
CA ASP A 164 -6.44 -0.94 17.12
C ASP A 164 -6.05 0.55 17.08
N GLY A 165 -6.60 1.26 16.10
CA GLY A 165 -6.26 2.66 15.78
C GLY A 165 -7.18 3.68 16.43
N LYS A 166 -6.69 4.91 16.53
CA LYS A 166 -7.34 6.12 17.05
C LYS A 166 -7.35 7.23 16.00
N ASN A 167 -6.23 7.50 15.34
CA ASN A 167 -6.04 8.66 14.45
C ASN A 167 -5.88 8.32 12.98
N GLY A 168 -5.94 7.03 12.61
CA GLY A 168 -6.05 6.63 11.20
C GLY A 168 -7.24 7.30 10.53
N ARG A 169 -7.11 7.69 9.26
CA ARG A 169 -8.15 8.47 8.57
C ARG A 169 -8.60 7.78 7.31
N ASP A 170 -9.92 7.78 7.10
CA ASP A 170 -10.54 7.20 5.92
C ASP A 170 -10.27 8.09 4.70
N ILE A 171 -9.49 7.56 3.77
CA ILE A 171 -9.16 8.25 2.52
C ILE A 171 -9.89 7.65 1.32
N SER A 172 -10.85 6.74 1.54
CA SER A 172 -11.61 6.08 0.46
C SER A 172 -12.33 7.07 -0.45
N GLY A 173 -12.81 8.21 0.08
CA GLY A 173 -13.47 9.25 -0.70
C GLY A 173 -12.54 10.03 -1.65
N GLY A 174 -11.24 10.08 -1.35
CA GLY A 174 -10.22 10.76 -2.17
C GLY A 174 -9.28 9.82 -2.93
N SER A 175 -9.40 8.51 -2.67
CA SER A 175 -8.54 7.46 -3.22
C SER A 175 -9.07 6.92 -4.54
N SER A 176 -8.18 6.65 -5.51
CA SER A 176 -8.53 5.88 -6.70
C SER A 176 -8.94 4.43 -6.39
N LEU A 177 -8.72 3.99 -5.14
CA LEU A 177 -9.01 2.66 -4.63
C LEU A 177 -10.17 2.66 -3.61
N ALA A 178 -11.13 3.56 -3.76
CA ALA A 178 -12.28 3.76 -2.85
C ALA A 178 -12.95 2.48 -2.32
N HIS A 179 -12.99 1.40 -3.11
CA HIS A 179 -13.56 0.10 -2.72
C HIS A 179 -12.78 -0.64 -1.62
N GLN A 180 -11.58 -0.18 -1.26
CA GLN A 180 -10.69 -0.85 -0.31
C GLN A 180 -10.89 -0.40 1.14
N LYS A 181 -11.81 0.56 1.39
CA LYS A 181 -12.07 1.10 2.74
C LYS A 181 -10.76 1.48 3.45
N GLU A 182 -9.95 2.24 2.74
CA GLU A 182 -8.57 2.52 3.11
C GLU A 182 -8.53 3.49 4.28
N VAL A 183 -7.84 3.09 5.35
CA VAL A 183 -7.50 3.92 6.49
C VAL A 183 -5.99 4.15 6.47
N LEU A 184 -5.59 5.40 6.36
CA LEU A 184 -4.18 5.80 6.31
C LEU A 184 -3.76 6.40 7.65
N PHE A 185 -2.66 5.90 8.22
CA PHE A 185 -1.95 6.56 9.32
C PHE A 185 -0.76 7.33 8.77
N ASP A 186 -0.43 8.43 9.44
CA ASP A 186 0.68 9.30 9.04
C ASP A 186 2.03 8.59 9.21
N GLN A 187 3.04 9.11 8.52
CA GLN A 187 4.42 8.66 8.67
C GLN A 187 4.89 8.78 10.13
N GLY A 188 5.64 7.79 10.62
CA GLY A 188 6.17 7.83 11.97
C GLY A 188 5.15 7.61 13.09
N THR A 189 3.89 7.26 12.76
CA THR A 189 2.88 6.89 13.76
C THR A 189 3.44 5.80 14.69
N LEU A 190 3.23 5.96 16.00
CA LEU A 190 3.76 5.06 17.02
C LEU A 190 2.70 4.05 17.47
N PHE A 191 3.06 2.78 17.40
CA PHE A 191 2.23 1.67 17.82
C PHE A 191 2.93 0.87 18.92
N LYS A 192 2.16 0.42 19.91
CA LYS A 192 2.59 -0.64 20.83
C LYS A 192 2.29 -2.00 20.21
N VAL A 193 3.26 -2.90 20.27
CA VAL A 193 3.08 -4.30 19.84
C VAL A 193 2.39 -5.07 20.94
N LYS A 194 1.13 -5.45 20.73
CA LYS A 194 0.32 -6.21 21.67
C LYS A 194 0.61 -7.69 21.61
N ASP A 195 0.76 -8.21 20.41
CA ASP A 195 1.10 -9.60 20.19
C ASP A 195 1.88 -9.78 18.89
N LYS A 196 2.67 -10.84 18.86
CA LYS A 196 3.39 -11.29 17.67
C LYS A 196 3.45 -12.80 17.69
N ARG A 197 2.88 -13.43 16.67
CA ARG A 197 2.87 -14.89 16.52
C ARG A 197 3.08 -15.28 15.07
N LYS A 198 3.59 -16.49 14.84
CA LYS A 198 3.75 -17.06 13.49
C LYS A 198 2.84 -18.27 13.37
N GLU A 199 2.07 -18.31 12.30
CA GLU A 199 1.26 -19.46 11.90
C GLU A 199 1.57 -19.73 10.43
N ASP A 200 2.09 -20.93 10.13
CA ASP A 200 2.57 -21.30 8.80
C ASP A 200 3.53 -20.27 8.18
N ASP A 201 3.15 -19.72 7.02
CA ASP A 201 3.88 -18.73 6.23
C ASP A 201 3.56 -17.29 6.63
N THR A 202 2.74 -17.10 7.67
CA THR A 202 2.19 -15.79 8.04
C THR A 202 2.59 -15.43 9.46
N THR A 203 3.25 -14.28 9.60
CA THR A 203 3.40 -13.64 10.91
C THR A 203 2.20 -12.74 11.16
N TYR A 204 1.54 -12.92 12.29
CA TYR A 204 0.50 -12.01 12.77
C TYR A 204 1.10 -11.03 13.75
N LEU A 205 0.81 -9.75 13.55
CA LEU A 205 1.28 -8.65 14.37
C LEU A 205 0.10 -7.79 14.80
N ASP A 206 -0.19 -7.81 16.10
CA ASP A 206 -1.29 -7.03 16.68
C ASP A 206 -0.72 -5.76 17.32
N LEU A 207 -1.23 -4.62 16.88
CA LEU A 207 -0.73 -3.29 17.22
C LEU A 207 -1.83 -2.44 17.86
N GLU A 208 -1.45 -1.58 18.81
CA GLU A 208 -2.31 -0.56 19.39
C GLU A 208 -1.68 0.81 19.17
N GLU A 209 -2.42 1.76 18.58
CA GLU A 209 -1.93 3.13 18.38
C GLU A 209 -1.80 3.86 19.72
N LEU A 210 -0.64 4.44 19.98
CA LEU A 210 -0.35 5.08 21.27
C LEU A 210 -0.89 6.51 21.37
N THR A 211 -0.82 7.25 20.26
CA THR A 211 -1.20 8.66 20.18
C THR A 211 -2.41 8.81 19.30
#